data_AF-A0A960KTJ9-F1
#
_entry.id   AF-A0A960KTJ9-F1
#
_cell.length_a   1.000
_cell.length_b   1.000
_cell.length_c   1.000
_cell.angle_alpha   90.00
_cell.angle_beta   90.00
_cell.angle_gamma   90.00
#
_symmetry.space_group_name_H-M   'P 1'
#
loop_
_entity.id
_entity.type
_entity.pdbx_description
1 polymer ?
#
loop_
_entity_poly.entity_id
_entity_poly.type
_entity_poly.pdbx_seq_one_letter_code
_entity_poly.pdbx_strand_id
1 'polypeptide(L)'
;MQSHASMGLTLLASLALAGSGRSISLTDYRFPTSTTQQAYLNGSFNSSGNSQDSLQVGYNLGGSGTYWLALRSLPFSYDITGEASYSTSKGTADGAKAEDAWNVNVNTTMDKYLRDEGRTFVYGGAAIDFRKLAGEDAADDPRVDLEAGAGLGRTINATVLKVAVRMNEDFVKYGVTTGSLPDSALLELAAIIDREDEFRSTYGAIEYRKYWYEEMERILI
;
A
#
# COMPACT_ATOMS: atom_id res chain seq x y z
N MET A 1 -35.15 -6.08 -82.43
CA MET A 1 -33.81 -5.48 -82.62
C MET A 1 -33.47 -4.73 -81.35
N GLN A 2 -32.42 -5.18 -80.66
CA GLN A 2 -31.89 -4.60 -79.44
C GLN A 2 -31.11 -3.31 -79.76
N SER A 3 -31.11 -2.35 -78.84
CA SER A 3 -29.97 -1.47 -78.61
C SER A 3 -29.97 -0.98 -77.17
N HIS A 4 -28.84 -1.23 -76.51
CA HIS A 4 -28.50 -0.94 -75.14
C HIS A 4 -28.17 0.55 -74.91
N ALA A 5 -28.37 1.04 -73.69
CA ALA A 5 -27.55 2.11 -73.12
C ALA A 5 -27.34 1.85 -71.62
N SER A 6 -26.07 1.89 -71.25
CA SER A 6 -25.42 1.38 -70.04
C SER A 6 -25.62 2.24 -68.79
N MET A 7 -25.92 1.59 -67.67
CA MET A 7 -25.71 2.12 -66.31
C MET A 7 -24.21 2.11 -65.97
N GLY A 8 -23.66 3.29 -65.64
CA GLY A 8 -22.36 3.41 -64.98
C GLY A 8 -22.55 3.35 -63.47
N LEU A 9 -21.95 2.33 -62.83
CA LEU A 9 -21.93 2.17 -61.38
C LEU A 9 -20.56 2.63 -60.86
N THR A 10 -20.51 3.82 -60.25
CA THR A 10 -19.30 4.34 -59.60
C THR A 10 -19.19 3.77 -58.19
N LEU A 11 -18.22 2.87 -57.99
CA LEU A 11 -17.89 2.30 -56.67
C LEU A 11 -16.95 3.26 -55.93
N LEU A 12 -17.44 3.97 -54.91
CA LEU A 12 -16.57 4.69 -53.96
C LEU A 12 -15.98 3.70 -52.96
N ALA A 13 -14.68 3.44 -53.08
CA ALA A 13 -13.90 2.73 -52.06
C ALA A 13 -13.54 3.69 -50.93
N SER A 14 -14.24 3.59 -49.80
CA SER A 14 -13.87 4.25 -48.55
C SER A 14 -12.65 3.54 -47.95
N LEU A 15 -11.48 4.19 -48.01
CA LEU A 15 -10.31 3.82 -47.22
C LEU A 15 -10.65 4.02 -45.73
N ALA A 16 -10.90 2.92 -45.03
CA ALA A 16 -10.90 2.92 -43.57
C ALA A 16 -9.44 3.06 -43.10
N LEU A 17 -9.08 4.25 -42.62
CA LEU A 17 -7.87 4.44 -41.82
C LEU A 17 -8.05 3.67 -40.51
N ALA A 18 -7.50 2.46 -40.43
CA ALA A 18 -7.33 1.75 -39.18
C ALA A 18 -6.31 2.52 -38.33
N GLY A 19 -6.81 3.33 -37.40
CA GLY A 19 -5.98 3.92 -36.34
C GLY A 19 -5.28 2.79 -35.59
N SER A 20 -3.96 2.75 -35.69
CA SER A 20 -3.13 1.81 -34.93
C SER A 20 -3.07 2.31 -33.48
N GLY A 21 -4.11 2.02 -32.70
CA GLY A 21 -4.05 2.16 -31.24
C GLY A 21 -3.00 1.19 -30.73
N ARG A 22 -1.82 1.68 -30.33
CA ARG A 22 -0.88 0.87 -29.57
C ARG A 22 -1.56 0.58 -28.24
N SER A 23 -1.82 -0.68 -27.93
CA SER A 23 -2.38 -1.04 -26.63
C SER A 23 -1.35 -0.75 -25.55
N ILE A 24 -1.71 0.05 -24.54
CA ILE A 24 -0.94 0.22 -23.31
C ILE A 24 -0.47 -1.13 -22.76
N SER A 25 0.82 -1.25 -22.52
CA SER A 25 1.40 -2.43 -21.87
C SER A 25 1.51 -2.20 -20.38
N LEU A 26 1.38 -3.26 -19.58
CA LEU A 26 1.67 -3.22 -18.13
C LEU A 26 3.10 -2.73 -17.81
N THR A 27 3.99 -2.77 -18.79
CA THR A 27 5.37 -2.27 -18.70
C THR A 27 5.47 -0.75 -18.76
N ASP A 28 4.46 -0.07 -19.31
CA ASP A 28 4.52 1.38 -19.57
C ASP A 28 4.20 2.20 -18.31
N TYR A 29 3.62 1.55 -17.29
CA TYR A 29 3.37 2.15 -15.98
C TYR A 29 4.67 2.39 -15.22
N ARG A 30 4.91 3.65 -14.84
CA ARG A 30 5.98 4.08 -13.92
C ARG A 30 5.36 4.48 -12.59
N PHE A 31 5.97 4.04 -11.49
CA PHE A 31 5.51 4.37 -10.15
C PHE A 31 5.58 5.89 -9.94
N PRO A 32 4.53 6.54 -9.42
CA PRO A 32 4.64 7.92 -8.96
C PRO A 32 5.59 7.99 -7.76
N THR A 33 6.28 9.11 -7.57
CA THR A 33 6.96 9.31 -6.28
C THR A 33 5.90 9.48 -5.20
N SER A 34 5.93 8.62 -4.18
CA SER A 34 4.99 8.66 -3.06
C SER A 34 5.70 8.48 -1.72
N THR A 35 5.18 9.15 -0.70
CA THR A 35 5.63 9.01 0.68
C THR A 35 4.42 8.73 1.56
N THR A 36 4.48 7.66 2.34
CA THR A 36 3.41 7.26 3.26
C THR A 36 3.96 7.23 4.67
N GLN A 37 3.24 7.85 5.61
CA GLN A 37 3.56 7.81 7.03
C GLN A 37 2.31 7.50 7.86
N GLN A 38 2.37 6.48 8.70
CA GLN A 38 1.25 6.06 9.54
C GLN A 38 1.74 5.75 10.96
N ALA A 39 0.93 6.10 11.95
CA ALA A 39 1.17 5.82 13.36
C ALA A 39 -0.14 5.39 14.01
N TYR A 40 -0.10 4.27 14.73
CA TYR A 40 -1.25 3.71 15.45
C TYR A 40 -0.85 3.43 16.89
N LEU A 41 -1.76 3.73 17.82
CA LEU A 41 -1.61 3.44 19.24
C LEU A 41 -2.89 2.76 19.73
N ASN A 42 -2.74 1.67 20.46
CA ASN A 42 -3.83 0.91 21.05
C ASN A 42 -3.54 0.65 22.52
N GLY A 43 -4.58 0.59 23.34
CA GLY A 43 -4.47 0.29 24.77
C GLY A 43 -5.69 -0.43 25.31
N SER A 44 -5.49 -1.23 26.35
CA SER A 44 -6.54 -1.97 27.03
C SER A 44 -6.26 -2.03 28.53
N PHE A 45 -7.32 -2.00 29.33
CA PHE A 45 -7.23 -2.14 30.79
C PHE A 45 -8.39 -3.01 31.29
N ASN A 46 -8.09 -3.95 32.17
CA ASN A 46 -9.05 -4.79 32.85
C ASN A 46 -8.66 -4.94 34.33
N SER A 47 -9.65 -4.94 35.22
CA SER A 47 -9.47 -5.20 36.64
C SER A 47 -10.37 -6.35 37.08
N SER A 48 -9.84 -7.25 37.91
CA SER A 48 -10.58 -8.38 38.48
C SER A 48 -10.40 -8.42 40.00
N GLY A 49 -11.45 -8.77 40.75
CA GLY A 49 -11.39 -8.94 42.21
C GLY A 49 -11.82 -10.35 42.63
N ASN A 50 -11.32 -10.82 43.77
CA ASN A 50 -11.86 -12.01 44.44
C ASN A 50 -12.75 -11.60 45.63
N SER A 51 -13.89 -12.28 45.81
CA SER A 51 -14.94 -11.88 46.77
C SER A 51 -14.95 -12.70 48.07
N GLN A 52 -13.93 -13.52 48.34
CA GLN A 52 -13.84 -14.34 49.56
C GLN A 52 -12.69 -13.87 50.47
N ASP A 53 -13.06 -13.31 51.63
CA ASP A 53 -12.29 -12.98 52.84
C ASP A 53 -10.99 -12.15 52.72
N SER A 54 -10.48 -11.88 51.52
CA SER A 54 -9.34 -10.98 51.29
C SER A 54 -9.59 -10.18 50.01
N LEU A 55 -9.52 -8.84 50.13
CA LEU A 55 -9.77 -7.92 49.02
C LEU A 55 -8.56 -7.93 48.06
N GLN A 56 -8.40 -9.00 47.29
CA GLN A 56 -7.32 -9.16 46.33
C GLN A 56 -7.77 -8.64 44.96
N VAL A 57 -7.09 -7.60 44.48
CA VAL A 57 -7.35 -6.96 43.18
C VAL A 57 -6.24 -7.33 42.21
N GLY A 58 -6.62 -7.99 41.13
CA GLY A 58 -5.79 -8.24 39.95
C GLY A 58 -6.08 -7.23 38.85
N TYR A 59 -5.13 -7.06 37.94
CA TYR A 59 -5.27 -6.18 36.79
C TYR A 59 -4.51 -6.72 35.57
N ASN A 60 -4.90 -6.24 34.40
CA ASN A 60 -4.18 -6.39 33.16
C ASN A 60 -4.23 -5.06 32.40
N LEU A 61 -3.07 -4.49 32.12
CA LEU A 61 -2.89 -3.30 31.31
C LEU A 61 -2.03 -3.68 30.11
N GLY A 62 -2.51 -3.40 28.91
CA GLY A 62 -1.78 -3.64 27.66
C GLY A 62 -1.78 -2.41 26.78
N GLY A 63 -0.71 -2.24 26.02
CA GLY A 63 -0.57 -1.20 25.02
C GLY A 63 0.29 -1.67 23.85
N SER A 64 -0.01 -1.17 22.66
CA SER A 64 0.83 -1.37 21.48
C SER A 64 0.86 -0.13 20.61
N GLY A 65 1.96 0.04 19.90
CA GLY A 65 2.14 1.08 18.92
C GLY A 65 2.79 0.52 17.65
N THR A 66 2.34 1.01 16.51
CA THR A 66 2.94 0.72 15.21
C THR A 66 3.21 2.03 14.50
N TYR A 67 4.39 2.13 13.91
CA TYR A 67 4.81 3.23 13.06
C TYR A 67 5.27 2.66 11.73
N TRP A 68 4.80 3.22 10.62
CA TRP A 68 5.21 2.83 9.28
C TRP A 68 5.56 4.08 8.48
N LEU A 69 6.72 4.08 7.85
CA LEU A 69 7.19 5.09 6.93
C LEU A 69 7.68 4.40 5.66
N ALA A 70 7.14 4.76 4.50
CA ALA A 70 7.56 4.27 3.22
C ALA A 70 7.86 5.43 2.28
N LEU A 71 9.01 5.37 1.59
CA LEU A 71 9.28 6.17 0.41
C LEU A 71 9.34 5.22 -0.79
N ARG A 72 8.64 5.59 -1.85
CA ARG A 72 8.69 4.91 -3.13
C ARG A 72 9.04 5.92 -4.20
N SER A 73 10.25 5.83 -4.72
CA SER A 73 10.70 6.64 -5.85
C SER A 73 11.66 5.84 -6.70
N LEU A 74 11.91 6.25 -7.94
CA LEU A 74 12.99 5.68 -8.73
C LEU A 74 14.25 6.55 -8.58
N PRO A 75 15.44 5.93 -8.46
CA PRO A 75 15.70 4.49 -8.43
C PRO A 75 15.65 3.87 -7.02
N PHE A 76 15.20 4.60 -5.99
CA PHE A 76 15.30 4.21 -4.58
C PHE A 76 13.95 4.08 -3.86
N SER A 77 13.74 2.94 -3.20
CA SER A 77 12.64 2.75 -2.25
C SER A 77 13.18 2.39 -0.87
N TYR A 78 12.48 2.79 0.18
CA TYR A 78 12.73 2.28 1.52
C TYR A 78 11.43 2.14 2.32
N ASP A 79 11.46 1.24 3.28
CA ASP A 79 10.46 1.13 4.35
C ASP A 79 11.15 1.15 5.70
N ILE A 80 10.46 1.73 6.67
CA ILE A 80 10.77 1.65 8.08
C ILE A 80 9.48 1.30 8.80
N THR A 81 9.49 0.18 9.50
CA THR A 81 8.39 -0.26 10.37
C THR A 81 8.92 -0.36 11.78
N GLY A 82 8.27 0.34 12.71
CA GLY A 82 8.53 0.25 14.13
C GLY A 82 7.31 -0.29 14.84
N GLU A 83 7.48 -1.31 15.67
CA GLU A 83 6.43 -1.88 16.50
C GLU A 83 6.91 -1.92 17.94
N ALA A 84 6.03 -1.53 18.86
CA ALA A 84 6.28 -1.65 20.28
C ALA A 84 5.04 -2.18 20.97
N SER A 85 5.21 -3.07 21.94
CA SER A 85 4.14 -3.43 22.85
C SER A 85 4.63 -3.46 24.29
N TYR A 86 3.69 -3.23 25.19
CA TYR A 86 3.90 -3.30 26.62
C TYR A 86 2.67 -3.95 27.25
N SER A 87 2.88 -4.84 28.21
CA SER A 87 1.83 -5.39 29.03
C SER A 87 2.30 -5.51 30.46
N THR A 88 1.41 -5.28 31.41
CA THR A 88 1.64 -5.59 32.80
C THR A 88 0.39 -6.21 33.40
N SER A 89 0.56 -7.30 34.13
CA SER A 89 -0.54 -8.00 34.75
C SER A 89 -0.19 -8.43 36.16
N LYS A 90 -1.20 -8.45 37.02
CA LYS A 90 -1.11 -8.97 38.39
C LYS A 90 -2.32 -9.85 38.64
N GLY A 91 -2.08 -11.08 39.10
CA GLY A 91 -3.12 -12.01 39.48
C GLY A 91 -3.84 -11.63 40.78
N THR A 92 -4.96 -12.31 41.04
CA THR A 92 -5.76 -12.12 42.27
C THR A 92 -5.34 -13.06 43.41
N ALA A 93 -4.25 -13.81 43.30
CA ALA A 93 -3.78 -14.71 44.37
C ALA A 93 -3.06 -13.94 45.48
N ASP A 94 -3.08 -14.50 46.70
CA ASP A 94 -2.32 -13.92 47.82
C ASP A 94 -0.83 -13.91 47.51
N GLY A 95 -0.16 -12.79 47.75
CA GLY A 95 1.25 -12.61 47.40
C GLY A 95 1.55 -12.56 45.89
N ALA A 96 0.54 -12.49 45.01
CA ALA A 96 0.77 -12.35 43.57
C ALA A 96 1.59 -11.09 43.26
N LYS A 97 2.69 -11.28 42.50
CA LYS A 97 3.51 -10.19 41.98
C LYS A 97 2.96 -9.73 40.64
N ALA A 98 3.26 -8.48 40.31
CA ALA A 98 3.03 -7.98 38.96
C ALA A 98 4.15 -8.49 38.05
N GLU A 99 3.78 -8.86 36.84
CA GLU A 99 4.69 -9.24 35.77
C GLU A 99 4.51 -8.25 34.62
N ASP A 100 5.62 -7.80 34.05
CA ASP A 100 5.64 -6.94 32.88
C ASP A 100 6.34 -7.65 31.72
N ALA A 101 5.84 -7.40 30.52
CA ALA A 101 6.44 -7.84 29.27
C ALA A 101 6.38 -6.70 28.27
N TRP A 102 7.41 -6.60 27.43
CA TRP A 102 7.43 -5.64 26.35
C TRP A 102 8.26 -6.16 25.20
N ASN A 103 7.97 -5.65 24.00
CA ASN A 103 8.80 -5.89 22.83
C ASN A 103 8.92 -4.59 22.04
N VAL A 104 10.07 -4.40 21.42
CA VAL A 104 10.33 -3.34 20.46
C VAL A 104 10.98 -4.00 19.25
N ASN A 105 10.35 -3.85 18.10
CA ASN A 105 10.87 -4.31 16.83
C ASN A 105 11.00 -3.11 15.88
N VAL A 106 12.15 -2.98 15.22
CA VAL A 106 12.35 -1.99 14.17
C VAL A 106 12.92 -2.70 12.96
N ASN A 107 12.17 -2.69 11.87
CA ASN A 107 12.58 -3.24 10.59
C ASN A 107 12.78 -2.12 9.58
N THR A 108 13.88 -2.16 8.84
CA THR A 108 14.10 -1.29 7.68
C THR A 108 14.51 -2.10 6.48
N THR A 109 13.96 -1.76 5.32
CA THR A 109 14.35 -2.30 4.03
C THR A 109 14.62 -1.15 3.07
N MET A 110 15.59 -1.34 2.19
CA MET A 110 15.99 -0.37 1.18
C MET A 110 16.30 -1.10 -0.11
N ASP A 111 15.73 -0.63 -1.22
CA ASP A 111 16.03 -1.12 -2.56
C ASP A 111 16.62 -0.01 -3.43
N LYS A 112 17.50 -0.41 -4.33
CA LYS A 112 18.03 0.44 -5.39
C LYS A 112 18.00 -0.29 -6.72
N TYR A 113 17.22 0.24 -7.67
CA TYR A 113 17.29 -0.18 -9.06
C TYR A 113 18.65 0.21 -9.67
N LEU A 114 19.29 -0.72 -10.38
CA LEU A 114 20.57 -0.46 -11.04
C LEU A 114 20.44 0.41 -12.29
N ARG A 115 19.22 0.51 -12.84
CA ARG A 115 18.83 1.36 -13.97
C ARG A 115 17.37 1.76 -13.79
N ASP A 116 17.00 2.98 -14.15
CA ASP A 116 15.63 3.51 -13.98
C ASP A 116 14.56 2.71 -14.76
N GLU A 117 14.95 2.15 -15.91
CA GLU A 117 14.09 1.29 -16.75
C GLU A 117 14.45 -0.20 -16.60
N GLY A 118 15.36 -0.52 -15.67
CA GLY A 118 15.87 -1.86 -15.45
C GLY A 118 14.97 -2.70 -14.55
N ARG A 119 15.07 -4.02 -14.69
CA ARG A 119 14.43 -5.00 -13.79
C ARG A 119 15.39 -5.49 -12.71
N THR A 120 16.64 -5.03 -12.71
CA THR A 120 17.66 -5.48 -11.76
C THR A 120 17.79 -4.48 -10.62
N PHE A 121 17.73 -4.96 -9.39
CA PHE A 121 17.87 -4.15 -8.20
C PHE A 121 18.80 -4.82 -7.18
N VAL A 122 19.38 -4.01 -6.31
CA VAL A 122 20.04 -4.47 -5.08
C VAL A 122 19.17 -4.06 -3.91
N TYR A 123 19.16 -4.87 -2.85
CA TYR A 123 18.40 -4.59 -1.66
C TYR A 123 19.22 -4.85 -0.41
N GLY A 124 18.85 -4.20 0.68
CA GLY A 124 19.39 -4.43 2.00
C GLY A 124 18.39 -4.07 3.07
N GLY A 125 18.58 -4.65 4.24
CA GLY A 125 17.68 -4.44 5.36
C GLY A 125 18.35 -4.72 6.69
N ALA A 126 17.74 -4.18 7.73
CA ALA A 126 18.13 -4.43 9.11
C ALA A 126 16.87 -4.59 9.96
N ALA A 127 16.88 -5.59 10.83
CA ALA A 127 15.86 -5.77 11.85
C ALA A 127 16.52 -5.73 13.22
N ILE A 128 15.96 -4.92 14.12
CA ILE A 128 16.36 -4.83 15.52
C ILE A 128 15.19 -5.35 16.34
N ASP A 129 15.44 -6.34 17.19
CA ASP A 129 14.46 -6.89 18.12
C ASP A 129 15.00 -6.81 19.54
N PHE A 130 14.20 -6.24 20.44
CA PHE A 130 14.53 -6.17 21.86
C PHE A 130 13.27 -6.40 22.67
N ARG A 131 13.32 -7.30 23.64
CA ARG A 131 12.13 -7.71 24.38
C ARG A 131 12.44 -8.18 25.79
N LYS A 132 11.41 -8.18 26.62
CA LYS A 132 11.36 -8.84 27.91
C LYS A 132 10.07 -9.65 27.98
N LEU A 133 10.16 -10.94 28.30
CA LEU A 133 8.97 -11.78 28.46
C LEU A 133 8.41 -11.68 29.88
N ALA A 134 7.11 -11.95 30.03
CA ALA A 134 6.47 -11.99 31.34
C ALA A 134 7.10 -13.10 32.18
N GLY A 135 7.45 -12.77 33.42
CA GLY A 135 8.10 -13.70 34.35
C GLY A 135 9.63 -13.74 34.27
N GLU A 136 10.25 -12.96 33.37
CA GLU A 136 11.71 -12.82 33.33
C GLU A 136 12.20 -11.63 34.16
N ASP A 137 13.32 -11.80 34.86
CA ASP A 137 13.92 -10.77 35.70
C ASP A 137 14.65 -9.68 34.88
N ALA A 138 15.09 -10.02 33.66
CA ALA A 138 15.82 -9.15 32.75
C ALA A 138 15.32 -9.33 31.31
N ALA A 139 15.60 -8.33 30.47
CA ALA A 139 15.32 -8.41 29.04
C ALA A 139 16.29 -9.36 28.32
N ASP A 140 15.85 -9.91 27.19
CA ASP A 140 16.71 -10.62 26.25
C ASP A 140 17.77 -9.66 25.67
N ASP A 141 18.95 -10.18 25.32
CA ASP A 141 19.94 -9.38 24.59
C ASP A 141 19.35 -8.89 23.26
N PRO A 142 19.57 -7.62 22.87
CA PRO A 142 19.08 -7.09 21.61
C PRO A 142 19.61 -7.92 20.42
N ARG A 143 18.70 -8.36 19.55
CA ARG A 143 19.05 -9.05 18.31
C ARG A 143 19.09 -8.06 17.17
N VAL A 144 20.15 -8.13 16.36
CA VAL A 144 20.26 -7.39 15.11
C VAL A 144 20.47 -8.38 13.97
N ASP A 145 19.51 -8.39 13.06
CA ASP A 145 19.56 -9.17 11.82
C ASP A 145 19.87 -8.21 10.67
N LEU A 146 20.83 -8.58 9.82
CA LEU A 146 21.19 -7.82 8.62
C LEU A 146 20.94 -8.69 7.40
N GLU A 147 20.35 -8.10 6.36
CA GLU A 147 20.16 -8.76 5.07
C GLU A 147 20.66 -7.88 3.93
N ALA A 148 21.16 -8.52 2.88
CA ALA A 148 21.53 -7.87 1.63
C ALA A 148 21.44 -8.86 0.48
N GLY A 149 21.08 -8.37 -0.70
CA GLY A 149 20.95 -9.21 -1.88
C GLY A 149 20.78 -8.43 -3.17
N ALA A 150 20.54 -9.18 -4.25
CA ALA A 150 20.23 -8.64 -5.56
C ALA A 150 19.09 -9.45 -6.18
N GLY A 151 18.24 -8.77 -6.95
CA GLY A 151 17.05 -9.35 -7.54
C GLY A 151 16.84 -8.94 -9.01
N LEU A 152 16.06 -9.75 -9.71
CA LEU A 152 15.57 -9.48 -11.06
C LEU A 152 14.03 -9.51 -11.04
N GLY A 153 13.40 -8.36 -11.25
CA GLY A 153 11.95 -8.20 -11.24
C GLY A 153 11.52 -6.75 -11.17
N ARG A 154 10.31 -6.54 -10.65
CA ARG A 154 9.83 -5.23 -10.21
C ARG A 154 9.40 -5.41 -8.76
N THR A 155 9.91 -4.58 -7.86
CA THR A 155 9.29 -4.35 -6.53
C THR A 155 7.98 -3.57 -6.64
N ILE A 156 7.58 -3.17 -7.86
CA ILE A 156 6.43 -2.32 -8.18
C ILE A 156 5.18 -3.15 -8.51
N ASN A 157 4.04 -2.75 -7.93
CA ASN A 157 2.73 -3.37 -8.15
C ASN A 157 2.11 -2.93 -9.49
N ALA A 158 2.21 -3.75 -10.55
CA ALA A 158 1.56 -3.48 -11.84
C ALA A 158 0.02 -3.61 -11.81
N THR A 159 -0.57 -4.00 -10.67
CA THR A 159 -2.01 -4.23 -10.54
C THR A 159 -2.81 -2.92 -10.63
N VAL A 160 -2.24 -1.79 -10.22
CA VAL A 160 -2.92 -0.49 -10.22
C VAL A 160 -3.32 -0.02 -11.62
N LEU A 161 -2.50 -0.31 -12.65
CA LEU A 161 -2.87 -0.04 -14.03
C LEU A 161 -4.06 -0.90 -14.49
N LYS A 162 -4.11 -2.17 -14.08
CA LYS A 162 -5.27 -3.03 -14.35
C LYS A 162 -6.53 -2.50 -13.67
N VAL A 163 -6.42 -1.94 -12.47
CA VAL A 163 -7.54 -1.27 -11.78
C VAL A 163 -7.99 -0.05 -12.56
N ALA A 164 -7.06 0.82 -13.00
CA ALA A 164 -7.38 2.00 -13.81
C ALA A 164 -8.10 1.65 -15.11
N VAL A 165 -7.62 0.63 -15.84
CA VAL A 165 -8.28 0.13 -17.06
C VAL A 165 -9.70 -0.36 -16.77
N ARG A 166 -9.89 -1.14 -15.71
CA ARG A 166 -11.23 -1.62 -15.32
C ARG A 166 -12.16 -0.48 -14.92
N MET A 167 -11.66 0.52 -14.19
CA MET A 167 -12.44 1.72 -13.84
C MET A 167 -12.88 2.49 -15.08
N ASN A 168 -12.00 2.65 -16.06
CA ASN A 168 -12.34 3.27 -17.34
C ASN A 168 -13.40 2.48 -18.12
N GLU A 169 -13.31 1.15 -18.16
CA GLU A 169 -14.36 0.31 -18.75
C GLU A 169 -15.72 0.54 -18.08
N ASP A 170 -15.74 0.63 -16.74
CA ASP A 170 -16.95 0.93 -15.98
C ASP A 170 -17.45 2.37 -16.24
N PHE A 171 -16.57 3.37 -16.34
CA PHE A 171 -16.97 4.75 -16.65
C PHE A 171 -17.65 4.87 -18.02
N VAL A 172 -17.13 4.20 -19.04
CA VAL A 172 -17.78 4.13 -20.36
C VAL A 172 -19.11 3.40 -20.25
N LYS A 173 -19.14 2.25 -19.56
CA LYS A 173 -20.35 1.43 -19.41
C LYS A 173 -21.49 2.15 -18.71
N TYR A 174 -21.18 2.95 -17.68
CA TYR A 174 -22.16 3.71 -16.90
C TYR A 174 -22.39 5.14 -17.44
N GLY A 175 -21.76 5.50 -18.56
CA GLY A 175 -21.95 6.81 -19.21
C GLY A 175 -21.37 7.98 -18.42
N VAL A 176 -20.40 7.74 -17.55
CA VAL A 176 -19.63 8.78 -16.85
C VAL A 176 -18.72 9.50 -17.85
N THR A 177 -18.16 8.77 -18.81
CA THR A 177 -17.38 9.31 -19.93
C THR A 177 -18.00 8.91 -21.26
N THR A 178 -17.80 9.73 -22.31
CA THR A 178 -18.34 9.49 -23.66
C THR A 178 -17.51 8.50 -24.49
N GLY A 179 -16.33 8.11 -23.99
CA GLY A 179 -15.42 7.16 -24.62
C GLY A 179 -14.29 6.76 -23.68
N SER A 180 -13.47 5.81 -24.12
CA SER A 180 -12.30 5.36 -23.36
C SER A 180 -11.31 6.52 -23.19
N LEU A 181 -10.76 6.64 -21.99
CA LEU A 181 -9.64 7.53 -21.72
C LEU A 181 -8.44 7.17 -22.60
N PRO A 182 -7.62 8.15 -23.02
CA PRO A 182 -6.35 7.90 -23.70
C PRO A 182 -5.35 7.21 -22.74
N ASP A 183 -4.39 6.48 -23.31
CA ASP A 183 -3.38 5.73 -22.54
C ASP A 183 -2.63 6.59 -21.51
N SER A 184 -2.32 7.85 -21.83
CA SER A 184 -1.69 8.78 -20.90
C SER A 184 -2.55 9.07 -19.66
N ALA A 185 -3.85 9.22 -19.85
CA ALA A 185 -4.80 9.44 -18.75
C ALA A 185 -4.99 8.17 -17.92
N LEU A 186 -4.92 6.97 -18.53
CA LEU A 186 -4.95 5.70 -17.80
C LEU A 186 -3.70 5.51 -16.92
N LEU A 187 -2.52 5.90 -17.42
CA LEU A 187 -1.28 5.87 -16.64
C LEU A 187 -1.33 6.85 -15.47
N GLU A 188 -1.87 8.05 -15.69
CA GLU A 188 -2.03 9.05 -14.65
C GLU A 188 -3.06 8.62 -13.60
N LEU A 189 -4.18 8.03 -14.03
CA LEU A 189 -5.20 7.49 -13.13
C LEU A 189 -4.62 6.35 -12.27
N ALA A 190 -3.84 5.46 -12.88
CA ALA A 190 -3.12 4.41 -12.17
C ALA A 190 -2.13 4.98 -11.15
N ALA A 191 -1.46 6.10 -11.44
CA ALA A 191 -0.56 6.77 -10.51
C ALA A 191 -1.33 7.38 -9.32
N ILE A 192 -2.51 7.96 -9.53
CA ILE A 192 -3.33 8.47 -8.44
C ILE A 192 -3.88 7.33 -7.57
N ILE A 193 -4.32 6.22 -8.18
CA ILE A 193 -4.79 5.03 -7.45
C ILE A 193 -3.69 4.49 -6.53
N ASP A 194 -2.48 4.40 -7.04
CA ASP A 194 -1.31 3.87 -6.31
C ASP A 194 -0.87 4.76 -5.13
N ARG A 195 -1.28 6.03 -5.12
CA ARG A 195 -1.02 6.99 -4.04
C ARG A 195 -2.09 6.98 -2.94
N GLU A 196 -3.07 6.07 -2.95
CA GLU A 196 -4.17 6.05 -1.95
C GLU A 196 -3.66 6.17 -0.51
N ASP A 197 -2.60 5.46 -0.16
CA ASP A 197 -2.03 5.48 1.20
C ASP A 197 -1.37 6.81 1.57
N GLU A 198 -0.83 7.55 0.60
CA GLU A 198 -0.32 8.92 0.79
C GLU A 198 -1.49 9.87 1.11
N PHE A 199 -2.63 9.74 0.42
CA PHE A 199 -3.83 10.50 0.75
C PHE A 199 -4.37 10.12 2.13
N ARG A 200 -4.41 8.83 2.47
CA ARG A 200 -4.84 8.34 3.80
C ARG A 200 -3.94 8.89 4.91
N SER A 201 -2.64 8.94 4.66
CA SER A 201 -1.63 9.51 5.55
C SER A 201 -1.83 11.01 5.74
N THR A 202 -2.05 11.75 4.65
CA THR A 202 -2.13 13.22 4.66
C THR A 202 -3.46 13.74 5.22
N TYR A 203 -4.58 13.12 4.83
CA TYR A 203 -5.93 13.61 5.12
C TYR A 203 -6.70 12.77 6.14
N GLY A 204 -6.09 11.69 6.64
CA GLY A 204 -6.68 10.78 7.62
C GLY A 204 -7.72 9.82 7.05
N ALA A 205 -8.05 8.78 7.81
CA ALA A 205 -8.84 7.64 7.34
C ALA A 205 -10.31 7.94 6.97
N ILE A 206 -10.85 9.09 7.38
CA ILE A 206 -12.25 9.49 7.12
C ILE A 206 -12.34 10.35 5.86
N GLU A 207 -11.56 11.42 5.80
CA GLU A 207 -11.70 12.47 4.77
C GLU A 207 -10.89 12.19 3.51
N TYR A 208 -9.87 11.32 3.54
CA TYR A 208 -8.98 11.12 2.39
C TYR A 208 -9.69 10.76 1.09
N ARG A 209 -10.81 10.03 1.15
CA ARG A 209 -11.56 9.60 -0.04
C ARG A 209 -12.03 10.80 -0.87
N LYS A 210 -12.43 11.89 -0.22
CA LYS A 210 -12.85 13.11 -0.92
C LYS A 210 -11.73 13.64 -1.79
N TYR A 211 -10.56 13.91 -1.19
CA TYR A 211 -9.40 14.47 -1.88
C TYR A 211 -8.84 13.51 -2.94
N TRP A 212 -8.84 12.21 -2.65
CA TRP A 212 -8.39 11.18 -3.58
C TRP A 212 -9.31 11.07 -4.80
N TYR A 213 -10.63 11.12 -4.61
CA TYR A 213 -11.59 11.12 -5.71
C TYR A 213 -11.56 12.42 -6.52
N GLU A 214 -11.37 13.59 -5.89
CA GLU A 214 -11.20 14.88 -6.58
C GLU A 214 -9.97 14.90 -7.51
N GLU A 215 -8.89 14.20 -7.14
CA GLU A 215 -7.70 14.03 -7.98
C GLU A 215 -7.96 13.07 -9.15
N MET A 216 -8.70 11.98 -8.93
CA MET A 216 -9.12 11.10 -10.04
C MET A 216 -10.07 11.80 -11.00
N GLU A 217 -11.04 12.57 -10.48
CA GLU A 217 -12.03 13.28 -11.29
C GLU A 217 -11.35 14.23 -12.26
N ARG A 218 -10.30 14.95 -11.83
CA ARG A 218 -9.51 15.85 -12.68
C ARG A 218 -8.92 15.21 -13.94
N ILE A 219 -8.76 13.89 -13.97
CA ILE A 219 -8.30 13.16 -15.17
C ILE A 219 -9.46 12.88 -16.14
N LEU A 220 -10.68 12.78 -15.61
CA LEU A 220 -11.87 12.35 -16.36
C LEU A 220 -12.56 13.51 -17.10
N ILE A 221 -12.29 14.76 -16.74
CA ILE A 221 -12.88 15.99 -17.30
C ILE A 221 -11.91 16.69 -18.26
#